data_AF-A0A6G3QH45-F1
#
_entry.id   AF-A0A6G3QH45-F1
#
_cell.length_a   1.000
_cell.length_b   1.000
_cell.length_c   1.000
_cell.angle_alpha   90.00
_cell.angle_beta   90.00
_cell.angle_gamma   90.00
#
_symmetry.space_group_name_H-M   'P 1'
#
loop_
_entity.id
_entity.type
_entity.pdbx_description
1 polymer ?
#
loop_
_entity_poly.entity_id
_entity_poly.type
_entity_poly.pdbx_seq_one_letter_code
_entity_poly.pdbx_strand_id
1 'polypeptide(L)'
;MPEILVGAWESAQPGSNTTLAYRFTGDGRYAYAGVLTYPRSEQKDDFYLLKTTAVGKVDIDGQQLTLRPSSASTTRKDPRFPGDDYTDRPEPLTPKNFTWAVADEVLTLTGEDDLQFVFLRAAS
;
A
#
# COMPACT_ATOMS: atom_id res chain seq x y z
N MET A 1 17.25 -9.91 -0.52
CA MET A 1 16.10 -9.51 0.32
C MET A 1 16.38 -9.96 1.75
N PRO A 2 16.29 -9.09 2.77
CA PRO A 2 16.34 -9.51 4.17
C PRO A 2 15.17 -10.44 4.50
N GLU A 3 15.43 -11.62 5.08
CA GLU A 3 14.39 -12.60 5.42
C GLU A 3 13.32 -12.01 6.33
N ILE A 4 13.72 -11.14 7.27
CA ILE A 4 12.81 -10.48 8.21
C ILE A 4 11.70 -9.67 7.53
N LEU A 5 11.91 -9.18 6.31
CA LEU A 5 10.89 -8.43 5.55
C LEU A 5 9.99 -9.33 4.69
N VAL A 6 10.43 -10.56 4.37
CA VAL A 6 9.69 -11.46 3.48
C VAL A 6 8.37 -11.86 4.14
N GLY A 7 7.26 -11.70 3.42
CA GLY A 7 5.92 -11.97 3.96
C GLY A 7 4.91 -10.88 3.62
N ALA A 8 3.74 -10.97 4.24
CA ALA A 8 2.67 -10.00 4.09
C ALA A 8 2.59 -9.08 5.32
N TRP A 9 2.31 -7.81 5.06
CA TRP A 9 2.30 -6.73 6.03
C TRP A 9 1.06 -5.88 5.79
N GLU A 10 0.27 -5.61 6.83
CA GLU A 10 -0.98 -4.86 6.74
C GLU A 10 -1.01 -3.72 7.76
N SER A 11 -1.56 -2.57 7.35
CA SER A 11 -1.63 -1.37 8.18
C SER A 11 -2.32 -1.65 9.51
N ALA A 12 -1.67 -1.25 10.60
CA ALA A 12 -2.02 -1.59 11.97
C ALA A 12 -3.11 -0.69 12.60
N GLN A 13 -4.19 -0.36 11.88
CA GLN A 13 -5.17 0.62 12.37
C GLN A 13 -6.60 0.08 12.45
N PRO A 14 -7.01 -0.48 13.61
CA PRO A 14 -8.39 -0.88 13.86
C PRO A 14 -9.37 0.28 13.65
N GLY A 15 -10.49 0.02 12.97
CA GLY A 15 -11.53 1.03 12.71
C GLY A 15 -11.16 2.07 11.65
N SER A 16 -10.02 1.92 10.96
CA SER A 16 -9.68 2.76 9.82
C SER A 16 -10.49 2.36 8.59
N ASN A 17 -10.90 3.37 7.83
CA ASN A 17 -11.50 3.21 6.50
C ASN A 17 -10.44 2.97 5.41
N THR A 18 -9.16 2.95 5.80
CA THR A 18 -8.02 2.74 4.93
C THR A 18 -7.29 1.48 5.33
N THR A 19 -7.11 0.57 4.38
CA THR A 19 -6.23 -0.60 4.49
C THR A 19 -5.06 -0.43 3.53
N LEU A 20 -3.84 -0.53 4.05
CA LEU A 20 -2.62 -0.60 3.24
C LEU A 20 -1.97 -1.95 3.46
N ALA A 21 -1.60 -2.64 2.39
CA ALA A 21 -0.97 -3.94 2.46
C ALA A 21 0.21 -4.05 1.50
N TYR A 22 1.30 -4.62 2.00
CA TYR A 22 2.46 -5.01 1.21
C TYR A 22 2.67 -6.52 1.29
N ARG A 23 3.16 -7.11 0.21
CA ARG A 23 3.78 -8.43 0.23
C ARG A 23 5.16 -8.35 -0.37
N PHE A 24 6.17 -8.73 0.41
CA PHE A 24 7.54 -8.86 -0.06
C PHE A 24 7.89 -10.34 -0.23
N THR A 25 8.66 -10.64 -1.25
CA THR A 25 9.05 -12.00 -1.61
C THR A 25 10.57 -12.15 -1.55
N GLY A 26 11.04 -13.38 -1.29
CA GLY A 26 12.47 -13.66 -1.10
C GLY A 26 13.33 -13.34 -2.32
N ASP A 27 12.74 -13.28 -3.51
CA ASP A 27 13.41 -12.96 -4.78
C ASP A 27 13.52 -11.44 -5.06
N GLY A 28 13.12 -10.59 -4.10
CA GLY A 28 13.22 -9.13 -4.22
C GLY A 28 12.07 -8.49 -5.01
N ARG A 29 10.92 -9.16 -5.15
CA ARG A 29 9.69 -8.54 -5.66
C ARG A 29 8.78 -8.08 -4.52
N TYR A 30 7.95 -7.08 -4.83
CA TYR A 30 6.87 -6.65 -3.97
C TYR A 30 5.53 -6.54 -4.72
N ALA A 31 4.46 -6.66 -3.95
CA ALA A 31 3.12 -6.25 -4.33
C ALA A 31 2.56 -5.31 -3.26
N TYR A 32 1.75 -4.35 -3.68
CA TYR A 32 1.10 -3.36 -2.83
C TYR A 32 -0.38 -3.23 -3.20
N ALA A 33 -1.22 -3.11 -2.18
CA ALA A 33 -2.61 -2.72 -2.31
C ALA A 33 -2.95 -1.68 -1.23
N GLY A 34 -3.53 -0.55 -1.64
CA GLY A 34 -4.12 0.44 -0.76
C GLY A 34 -5.60 0.60 -1.09
N VAL A 35 -6.47 0.49 -0.10
CA VAL A 35 -7.93 0.64 -0.26
C VAL A 35 -8.42 1.65 0.76
N LEU A 36 -9.02 2.74 0.29
CA LEU A 36 -9.83 3.65 1.08
C LEU A 36 -11.29 3.45 0.70
N THR A 37 -12.12 3.07 1.67
CA THR A 37 -13.55 2.85 1.48
C THR A 37 -14.34 3.40 2.65
N TYR A 38 -15.42 4.14 2.38
CA TYR A 38 -16.29 4.62 3.45
C TYR A 38 -17.71 4.91 2.95
N PRO A 39 -18.73 4.65 3.80
CA PRO A 39 -20.11 5.00 3.48
C PRO A 39 -20.24 6.52 3.35
N ARG A 40 -21.01 6.95 2.35
CA ARG A 40 -21.39 8.34 2.15
C ARG A 40 -22.80 8.63 2.68
N SER A 41 -23.66 7.61 2.74
CA SER A 41 -24.96 7.65 3.39
C SER A 41 -25.32 6.27 3.97
N GLU A 42 -26.51 6.16 4.58
CA GLU A 42 -27.06 4.89 5.06
C GLU A 42 -27.54 3.97 3.93
N GLN A 43 -27.55 4.44 2.68
CA GLN A 43 -27.96 3.63 1.54
C GLN A 43 -26.91 2.55 1.23
N LYS A 44 -27.39 1.33 0.96
CA LYS A 44 -26.60 0.09 0.91
C LYS A 44 -25.52 0.04 -0.19
N ASP A 45 -25.47 1.00 -1.12
CA ASP A 45 -24.50 1.03 -2.22
C ASP A 45 -23.87 2.43 -2.42
N ASP A 46 -24.03 3.34 -1.45
CA ASP A 46 -23.47 4.70 -1.52
C ASP A 46 -22.13 4.78 -0.78
N PHE A 47 -21.08 4.31 -1.44
CA PHE A 47 -19.72 4.27 -0.89
C PHE A 47 -18.74 4.98 -1.81
N TYR A 48 -17.79 5.68 -1.20
CA TYR A 48 -16.58 6.09 -1.90
C TYR A 48 -15.58 4.95 -1.90
N LEU A 49 -14.95 4.68 -3.05
CA LEU A 49 -13.84 3.76 -3.19
C LEU A 49 -12.66 4.45 -3.87
N LEU A 50 -11.49 4.33 -3.25
CA LEU A 50 -10.21 4.57 -3.89
C LEU A 50 -9.31 3.36 -3.65
N LYS A 51 -8.98 2.65 -4.73
CA LYS A 51 -8.08 1.50 -4.71
C LYS A 51 -6.83 1.85 -5.50
N THR A 52 -5.68 1.59 -4.90
CA THR A 52 -4.37 1.73 -5.53
C THR A 52 -3.67 0.38 -5.50
N THR A 53 -3.02 0.01 -6.59
CA THR A 53 -2.20 -1.21 -6.64
C THR A 53 -0.85 -0.90 -7.27
N ALA A 54 0.18 -1.61 -6.85
CA ALA A 54 1.47 -1.57 -7.50
C ALA A 54 2.19 -2.92 -7.34
N VAL A 55 2.99 -3.30 -8.33
CA VAL A 55 3.91 -4.43 -8.26
C VAL A 55 5.25 -4.01 -8.83
N GLY A 56 6.33 -4.63 -8.36
CA GLY A 56 7.65 -4.30 -8.85
C GLY A 56 8.78 -4.98 -8.09
N LYS A 57 9.94 -4.33 -8.12
CA LYS A 57 11.14 -4.78 -7.40
C LYS A 57 11.38 -3.91 -6.18
N VAL A 58 11.99 -4.51 -5.17
CA VAL A 58 12.48 -3.81 -3.99
C VAL A 58 14.01 -3.92 -3.94
N ASP A 59 14.67 -2.77 -3.90
CA ASP A 59 16.11 -2.67 -3.68
C ASP A 59 16.34 -2.23 -2.24
N ILE A 60 17.29 -2.86 -1.54
CA ILE A 60 17.61 -2.56 -0.14
C ILE A 60 19.11 -2.34 0.00
N ASP A 61 19.47 -1.22 0.59
CA ASP A 61 20.85 -0.86 0.96
C ASP A 61 20.86 -0.42 2.44
N GLY A 62 21.29 -1.33 3.32
CA GLY A 62 21.18 -1.15 4.76
C GLY A 62 19.72 -0.89 5.20
N GLN A 63 19.48 0.28 5.79
CA GLN A 63 18.15 0.75 6.23
C GLN A 63 17.37 1.50 5.15
N GLN A 64 17.93 1.66 3.95
CA GLN A 64 17.23 2.28 2.83
C GLN A 64 16.53 1.21 1.99
N LEU A 65 15.26 1.46 1.68
CA LEU A 65 14.40 0.63 0.85
C LEU A 65 13.84 1.46 -0.30
N THR A 66 14.09 1.04 -1.53
CA THR A 66 13.54 1.66 -2.74
C THR A 66 12.59 0.68 -3.43
N LEU A 67 11.32 1.07 -3.56
CA LEU A 67 10.33 0.38 -4.37
C LEU A 67 10.40 0.90 -5.81
N ARG A 68 10.61 0.00 -6.76
CA ARG A 68 10.60 0.30 -8.20
C ARG A 68 9.41 -0.38 -8.86
N PRO A 69 8.28 0.33 -9.05
CA PRO A 69 7.09 -0.25 -9.65
C PRO A 69 7.36 -0.59 -11.13
N SER A 70 6.96 -1.78 -11.55
CA SER A 70 6.86 -2.16 -12.96
C SER A 70 5.43 -2.05 -13.48
N SER A 71 4.45 -1.96 -12.59
CA SER A 71 3.06 -1.64 -12.87
C SER A 71 2.43 -0.95 -11.65
N ALA A 72 1.58 0.03 -11.89
CA ALA A 72 0.80 0.71 -10.88
C ALA A 72 -0.53 1.19 -11.48
N SER A 73 -1.61 1.09 -10.71
CA SER A 73 -2.93 1.54 -11.14
C SER A 73 -3.76 2.08 -10.00
N THR A 74 -4.70 2.95 -10.36
CA THR A 74 -5.73 3.47 -9.45
C THR A 74 -7.12 3.21 -10.01
N THR A 75 -8.03 2.80 -9.14
CA THR A 75 -9.47 2.78 -9.38
C THR A 75 -10.13 3.76 -8.43
N ARG A 76 -11.03 4.60 -8.96
CA ARG A 76 -11.86 5.51 -8.17
C ARG A 76 -13.32 5.30 -8.53
N LYS A 77 -14.17 5.18 -7.50
CA LYS A 77 -15.63 5.23 -7.59
C LYS A 77 -16.18 6.24 -6.58
N ASP A 78 -16.90 7.24 -7.07
CA ASP A 78 -17.61 8.23 -6.25
C ASP A 78 -19.00 8.48 -6.83
N PRO A 79 -20.07 7.93 -6.23
CA PRO A 79 -21.44 8.11 -6.70
C PRO A 79 -21.89 9.57 -6.85
N ARG A 80 -21.23 10.53 -6.17
CA ARG A 80 -21.53 11.97 -6.30
C ARG A 80 -20.95 12.58 -7.57
N PHE A 81 -19.88 11.99 -8.09
CA PHE A 81 -19.17 12.45 -9.28
C PHE A 81 -18.82 11.25 -10.18
N PRO A 82 -19.83 10.52 -10.68
CA PRO A 82 -19.61 9.28 -11.42
C PRO A 82 -18.94 9.52 -12.79
N GLY A 83 -19.01 10.74 -13.32
CA GLY A 83 -18.28 11.13 -14.54
C GLY A 83 -16.76 11.14 -14.37
N ASP A 84 -16.27 11.21 -13.13
CA ASP A 84 -14.85 11.19 -12.78
C ASP A 84 -14.37 9.79 -12.37
N ASP A 85 -15.22 8.77 -12.49
CA ASP A 85 -14.87 7.40 -12.14
C ASP A 85 -13.95 6.77 -13.19
N TYR A 86 -13.01 5.97 -12.72
CA TYR A 86 -12.10 5.23 -13.57
C TYR A 86 -11.69 3.93 -12.92
N THR A 87 -11.33 2.95 -13.74
CA THR A 87 -10.92 1.61 -13.30
C THR A 87 -9.53 1.34 -13.84
N ASP A 88 -8.65 0.89 -12.96
CA ASP A 88 -7.26 0.52 -13.23
C ASP A 88 -6.52 1.52 -14.13
N ARG A 89 -6.76 2.82 -13.90
CA ARG A 89 -6.06 3.87 -14.61
C ARG A 89 -4.57 3.77 -14.27
N PRO A 90 -3.68 3.66 -15.27
CA PRO A 90 -2.25 3.57 -15.02
C PRO A 90 -1.75 4.80 -14.25
N GLU A 91 -0.85 4.55 -13.29
CA GLU A 91 -0.16 5.59 -12.54
C GLU A 91 1.31 5.69 -12.99
N PRO A 92 1.97 6.84 -12.79
CA PRO A 92 3.40 6.98 -13.02
C PRO A 92 4.21 5.94 -12.22
N LEU A 93 5.21 5.33 -12.87
CA LEU A 93 6.09 4.33 -12.26
C LEU A 93 7.25 4.96 -11.47
N THR A 94 6.96 6.02 -10.72
CA THR A 94 7.97 6.75 -9.93
C THR A 94 8.46 5.87 -8.78
N PRO A 95 9.79 5.68 -8.62
CA PRO A 95 10.32 4.98 -7.47
C PRO A 95 9.92 5.63 -6.15
N LYS A 96 9.71 4.83 -5.10
CA LYS A 96 9.42 5.30 -3.74
C LYS A 96 10.55 4.91 -2.81
N ASN A 97 11.08 5.86 -2.05
CA ASN A 97 12.17 5.64 -1.09
C ASN A 97 11.63 5.69 0.33
N PHE A 98 12.15 4.80 1.17
CA PHE A 98 11.84 4.75 2.59
C PHE A 98 13.10 4.41 3.39
N THR A 99 13.18 4.93 4.60
CA THR A 99 13.93 4.25 5.66
C THR A 99 13.03 3.15 6.23
N TRP A 100 13.58 1.97 6.52
CA TRP A 100 12.79 0.84 7.04
C TRP A 100 13.37 0.28 8.34
N ALA A 101 12.47 -0.25 9.17
CA ALA A 101 12.82 -1.03 10.35
C ALA A 101 11.78 -2.12 10.60
N VAL A 102 12.22 -3.25 11.15
CA VAL A 102 11.33 -4.29 11.69
C VAL A 102 11.70 -4.59 13.12
N ALA A 103 10.72 -4.54 14.03
CA ALA A 103 10.86 -4.93 15.43
C ALA A 103 9.57 -5.62 15.88
N ASP A 104 9.67 -6.75 16.59
CA ASP A 104 8.52 -7.47 17.17
C ASP A 104 7.35 -7.70 16.18
N GLU A 105 7.66 -8.13 14.95
CA GLU A 105 6.66 -8.35 13.87
C GLU A 105 5.91 -7.08 13.43
N VAL A 106 6.48 -5.91 13.70
CA VAL A 106 6.04 -4.60 13.24
C VAL A 106 7.03 -4.05 12.21
N LEU A 107 6.54 -3.77 11.00
CA LEU A 107 7.29 -3.06 9.97
C LEU A 107 6.93 -1.57 10.03
N THR A 108 7.96 -0.73 10.11
CA THR A 108 7.84 0.72 9.94
C THR A 108 8.55 1.15 8.67
N LEU A 109 7.83 1.86 7.80
CA LEU A 109 8.38 2.56 6.64
C LEU A 109 8.26 4.07 6.88
N THR A 110 9.38 4.78 6.81
CA THR A 110 9.44 6.24 6.97
C THR A 110 9.74 6.88 5.63
N GLY A 111 8.83 7.73 5.13
CA GLY A 111 8.99 8.47 3.89
C GLY A 111 9.96 9.65 4.00
N GLU A 112 10.21 10.32 2.87
CA GLU A 112 11.09 11.50 2.79
C GLU A 112 10.55 12.72 3.57
N ASP A 113 9.25 12.76 3.84
CA ASP A 113 8.53 13.77 4.61
C ASP A 113 8.41 13.42 6.11
N ASP A 114 9.20 12.45 6.58
CA ASP A 114 9.14 11.84 7.91
C ASP A 114 7.78 11.17 8.24
N LEU A 115 6.91 10.98 7.24
CA LEU A 115 5.65 10.27 7.43
C LEU A 115 5.93 8.78 7.68
N GLN A 116 5.40 8.28 8.80
CA GLN A 116 5.55 6.89 9.20
C GLN A 116 4.33 6.06 8.85
N PHE A 117 4.58 4.93 8.20
CA PHE A 117 3.60 3.89 7.94
C PHE A 117 3.96 2.65 8.76
N VAL A 118 3.03 2.22 9.60
CA VAL A 118 3.22 1.09 10.52
C VAL A 118 2.34 -0.07 10.10
N PHE A 119 2.95 -1.24 9.95
CA PHE A 119 2.32 -2.47 9.50
C PHE A 119 2.57 -3.61 10.47
N LEU A 120 1.57 -4.45 10.69
CA LEU A 120 1.71 -5.73 11.37
C LEU A 120 1.91 -6.83 10.35
N ARG A 121 2.68 -7.85 10.71
CA ARG A 121 2.75 -9.06 9.89
C ARG A 121 1.36 -9.72 9.83
N ALA A 122 0.89 -9.98 8.61
CA ALA A 122 -0.37 -10.68 8.40
C ALA A 122 -0.21 -12.17 8.72
N ALA A 123 -1.23 -12.75 9.38
CA ALA A 123 -1.27 -14.19 9.65
C ALA A 123 -1.33 -14.96 8.32
N SER A 124 -0.49 -16.00 8.20
CA SER A 124 -0.42 -16.90 7.05
C SER A 124 -1.61 -17.86 6.99
#